data_AF-A0A8K0KDB3-F1
#
_entry.id   AF-A0A8K0KDB3-F1
#
_cell.length_a   1.000
_cell.length_b   1.000
_cell.length_c   1.000
_cell.angle_alpha   90.00
_cell.angle_beta   90.00
_cell.angle_gamma   90.00
#
_symmetry.space_group_name_H-M   'P 1'
#
loop_
_entity.id
_entity.type
_entity.pdbx_description
1 polymer ?
#
loop_
_entity_poly.entity_id
_entity_poly.type
_entity_poly.pdbx_seq_one_letter_code
_entity_poly.pdbx_strand_id
1 'polypeptide(L)'
;MLRFGRVVFLTQKTLKCGEINQRLLATAPQVATKHQEEPKAKKGAKESKSFTMNIFRGTVEASQVFPYPDVLTAEQRDTLTLLVDPTVKFFQVM
;
A
#
# COMPACT_ATOMS: atom_id res chain seq x y z
N MET A 1 -63.65 1.95 2.69
CA MET A 1 -62.52 1.02 2.95
C MET A 1 -61.82 0.73 1.63
N LEU A 2 -60.65 1.35 1.40
CA LEU A 2 -59.85 1.14 0.18
C LEU A 2 -58.36 1.15 0.53
N ARG A 3 -57.64 0.20 -0.06
CA ARG A 3 -56.36 -0.37 0.39
C ARG A 3 -55.17 0.58 0.20
N PHE A 4 -54.71 1.22 1.27
CA PHE A 4 -53.47 2.04 1.32
C PHE A 4 -52.15 1.25 1.24
N GLY A 5 -52.19 -0.09 1.15
CA GLY A 5 -51.03 -0.96 1.30
C GLY A 5 -50.14 -1.17 0.06
N ARG A 6 -50.31 -0.44 -1.05
CA ARG A 6 -49.55 -0.71 -2.29
C ARG A 6 -48.71 0.45 -2.84
N VAL A 7 -48.70 1.61 -2.17
CA VAL A 7 -47.93 2.79 -2.63
C VAL A 7 -46.57 2.94 -1.92
N VAL A 8 -46.33 2.23 -0.81
CA VAL A 8 -45.13 2.44 0.03
C VAL A 8 -43.92 1.58 -0.39
N PHE A 9 -44.05 0.61 -1.31
CA PHE A 9 -42.97 -0.35 -1.59
C PHE A 9 -42.10 -0.08 -2.83
N LEU A 10 -42.27 1.02 -3.57
CA LEU A 10 -41.53 1.19 -4.85
C LEU A 10 -40.57 2.39 -4.94
N THR A 11 -40.29 3.12 -3.85
CA THR A 11 -39.43 4.31 -3.91
C THR A 11 -38.37 4.40 -2.80
N GLN A 12 -37.92 3.28 -2.24
CA GLN A 12 -36.75 3.24 -1.34
C GLN A 12 -35.46 2.81 -2.06
N LYS A 13 -35.28 3.17 -3.33
CA LYS A 13 -33.95 3.21 -3.95
C LYS A 13 -33.62 4.67 -4.25
N THR A 14 -32.49 5.09 -3.69
CA THR A 14 -31.70 6.30 -3.98
C THR A 14 -32.15 7.63 -3.38
N LEU A 15 -31.98 7.76 -2.06
CA LEU A 15 -31.55 9.06 -1.51
C LEU A 15 -30.05 9.22 -1.78
N LYS A 16 -29.72 9.89 -2.89
CA LYS A 16 -28.41 10.53 -3.08
C LYS A 16 -28.64 12.02 -2.89
N CYS A 17 -28.27 12.55 -1.73
CA CYS A 17 -28.11 13.98 -1.50
C CYS A 17 -26.61 14.28 -1.47
N GLY A 18 -26.18 15.18 -2.34
CA GLY A 18 -24.78 15.55 -2.54
C GLY A 18 -24.62 16.22 -3.91
N GLU A 19 -25.29 17.35 -4.09
CA GLU A 19 -25.05 18.25 -5.22
C GLU A 19 -23.69 18.93 -5.05
N ILE A 20 -22.90 19.04 -6.13
CA ILE A 20 -22.03 20.17 -6.48
C ILE A 20 -21.55 19.93 -7.93
N ASN A 21 -21.87 20.89 -8.82
CA ASN A 21 -21.43 21.07 -10.22
C ASN A 21 -22.06 20.20 -11.33
N GLN A 22 -23.32 20.48 -11.68
CA GLN A 22 -23.84 20.20 -13.03
C GLN A 22 -23.27 21.21 -14.04
N ARG A 23 -22.16 20.87 -14.70
CA ARG A 23 -21.85 21.36 -16.05
C ARG A 23 -21.86 20.17 -17.00
N LEU A 24 -23.06 19.82 -17.46
CA LEU A 24 -23.27 18.93 -18.59
C LEU A 24 -23.00 19.72 -19.88
N LEU A 25 -21.75 19.74 -20.34
CA LEU A 25 -21.46 20.06 -21.73
C LEU A 25 -21.46 18.75 -22.52
N ALA A 26 -22.43 18.64 -23.40
CA ALA A 26 -22.68 17.47 -24.23
C ALA A 26 -21.51 17.20 -25.18
N THR A 27 -21.02 15.96 -25.20
CA THR A 27 -20.36 15.39 -26.37
C THR A 27 -20.68 13.90 -26.37
N ALA A 28 -21.44 13.44 -27.38
CA ALA A 28 -21.86 12.06 -27.48
C ALA A 28 -20.63 11.15 -27.67
N PRO A 29 -20.45 10.07 -26.88
CA PRO A 29 -19.37 9.13 -27.13
C PRO A 29 -19.76 8.24 -28.32
N GLN A 30 -18.91 8.29 -29.35
CA GLN A 30 -18.89 7.36 -30.47
C GLN A 30 -18.72 5.93 -29.93
N VAL A 31 -19.45 4.95 -30.48
CA VAL A 31 -19.25 3.52 -30.20
C VAL A 31 -17.89 3.12 -30.79
N ALA A 32 -16.85 3.21 -29.97
CA ALA A 32 -15.57 2.59 -30.26
C ALA A 32 -15.63 1.12 -29.82
N THR A 33 -15.27 0.25 -30.76
CA THR A 33 -15.11 -1.19 -30.64
C THR A 33 -14.49 -1.61 -29.31
N LYS A 34 -15.16 -2.56 -28.62
CA LYS A 34 -14.60 -3.28 -27.47
C LYS A 34 -13.31 -3.99 -27.88
N HIS A 35 -12.16 -3.39 -27.62
CA HIS A 35 -10.99 -4.19 -27.28
C HIS A 35 -11.25 -4.75 -25.88
N GLN A 36 -11.33 -6.08 -25.82
CA GLN A 36 -11.30 -6.81 -24.56
C GLN A 36 -9.98 -6.50 -23.88
N GLU A 37 -9.97 -5.51 -22.97
CA GLU A 37 -8.96 -5.46 -21.93
C GLU A 37 -9.22 -6.64 -21.01
N GLU A 38 -8.35 -7.62 -21.08
CA GLU A 38 -8.25 -8.67 -20.07
C GLU A 38 -8.23 -8.02 -18.68
N PRO A 39 -8.97 -8.56 -17.70
CA PRO A 39 -8.88 -8.07 -16.34
C PRO A 39 -7.46 -8.36 -15.86
N LYS A 40 -6.59 -7.34 -15.87
CA LYS A 40 -5.31 -7.38 -15.16
C LYS A 40 -5.63 -7.75 -13.73
N ALA A 41 -5.42 -9.03 -13.40
CA ALA A 41 -5.52 -9.54 -12.06
C ALA A 41 -4.79 -8.55 -11.17
N LYS A 42 -5.50 -8.00 -10.19
CA LYS A 42 -4.91 -7.19 -9.13
C LYS A 42 -3.82 -8.06 -8.54
N LYS A 43 -2.56 -7.88 -8.97
CA LYS A 43 -1.42 -8.55 -8.36
C LYS A 43 -1.51 -8.13 -6.90
N GLY A 44 -1.92 -9.05 -6.03
CA GLY A 44 -2.04 -8.80 -4.61
C GLY A 44 -0.78 -8.09 -4.16
N ALA A 45 -0.94 -6.99 -3.43
CA ALA A 45 0.19 -6.20 -2.99
C ALA A 45 1.20 -7.16 -2.35
N LYS A 46 2.42 -7.23 -2.92
CA LYS A 46 3.46 -8.12 -2.41
C LYS A 46 3.60 -7.86 -0.91
N GLU A 47 3.56 -8.95 -0.13
CA GLU A 47 3.81 -8.85 1.30
C GLU A 47 5.24 -8.33 1.49
N SER A 48 5.35 -7.24 2.25
CA SER A 48 6.65 -6.65 2.57
C SER A 48 7.26 -7.45 3.71
N LYS A 49 8.59 -7.63 3.70
CA LYS A 49 9.31 -8.17 4.87
C LYS A 49 9.72 -7.09 5.87
N SER A 50 9.47 -5.82 5.54
CA SER A 50 9.81 -4.70 6.41
C SER A 50 8.91 -4.71 7.65
N PHE A 51 9.55 -4.85 8.82
CA PHE A 51 8.90 -4.73 10.12
C PHE A 51 8.08 -3.45 10.24
N THR A 52 8.66 -2.30 9.87
CA THR A 52 8.01 -0.98 9.96
C THR A 52 6.78 -0.89 9.05
N MET A 53 6.89 -1.31 7.78
CA MET A 53 5.76 -1.24 6.84
C MET A 53 4.57 -2.08 7.32
N ASN A 54 4.84 -3.24 7.92
CA ASN A 54 3.80 -4.15 8.34
C ASN A 54 3.11 -3.71 9.63
N ILE A 55 3.83 -3.06 10.56
CA ILE A 55 3.21 -2.44 11.74
C ILE A 55 2.13 -1.44 11.32
N PHE A 56 2.38 -0.62 10.30
CA PHE A 56 1.38 0.30 9.75
C PHE A 56 0.20 -0.39 9.05
N ARG A 57 0.36 -1.66 8.65
CA ARG A 57 -0.70 -2.50 8.08
C ARG A 57 -1.43 -3.33 9.14
N GLY A 58 -1.02 -3.25 10.41
CA GLY A 58 -1.57 -4.05 11.51
C GLY A 58 -1.05 -5.49 11.56
N THR A 59 0.00 -5.81 10.82
CA THR A 59 0.68 -7.13 10.86
C THR A 59 2.08 -6.98 11.45
N VAL A 60 2.57 -8.00 12.15
CA VAL A 60 3.92 -7.95 12.75
C VAL A 60 4.81 -8.94 12.01
N GLU A 61 5.84 -8.42 11.34
CA GLU A 61 6.85 -9.21 10.64
C GLU A 61 8.21 -8.99 11.28
N ALA A 62 8.55 -9.85 12.25
CA ALA A 62 9.70 -9.69 13.13
C ALA A 62 11.02 -10.24 12.55
N SER A 63 10.99 -10.91 11.39
CA SER A 63 12.11 -11.69 10.85
C SER A 63 13.40 -10.90 10.61
N GLN A 64 13.29 -9.59 10.33
CA GLN A 64 14.44 -8.72 10.07
C GLN A 64 15.01 -8.05 11.33
N VAL A 65 14.30 -8.12 12.46
CA VAL A 65 14.62 -7.34 13.67
C VAL A 65 14.97 -8.24 14.85
N PHE A 66 14.36 -9.44 14.92
CA PHE A 66 14.50 -10.31 16.08
C PHE A 66 14.95 -11.73 15.69
N PRO A 67 15.98 -12.27 16.35
CA PRO A 67 16.91 -11.60 17.27
C PRO A 67 17.76 -10.53 16.57
N TYR A 68 18.50 -9.71 17.33
CA TYR A 68 19.38 -8.71 16.74
C TYR A 68 20.36 -9.38 15.78
N PRO A 69 20.48 -8.90 14.52
CA PRO A 69 21.21 -9.62 13.50
C PRO A 69 22.71 -9.60 13.79
N ASP A 70 23.31 -10.79 13.79
CA ASP A 70 24.75 -10.97 13.81
C ASP A 70 25.20 -11.55 12.46
N VAL A 71 25.73 -10.67 11.60
CA VAL A 71 25.96 -10.97 10.17
C VAL A 71 27.43 -11.16 9.81
N LEU A 72 28.35 -10.85 10.73
CA LEU A 72 29.79 -10.86 10.43
C LEU A 72 30.38 -12.25 10.71
N THR A 73 31.14 -12.78 9.73
CA THR A 73 31.97 -13.97 9.96
C THR A 73 33.18 -13.63 10.83
N ALA A 74 33.88 -14.64 11.36
CA ALA A 74 35.06 -14.42 12.20
C ALA A 74 36.15 -13.63 11.46
N GLU A 75 36.44 -13.99 10.21
CA GLU A 75 37.46 -13.33 9.40
C GLU A 75 37.09 -11.88 9.07
N GLN A 76 35.81 -11.61 8.81
CA GLN A 76 35.31 -10.26 8.55
C GLN A 76 35.44 -9.37 9.79
N ARG A 77 35.17 -9.92 10.98
CA ARG A 77 35.37 -9.19 12.24
C ARG A 77 36.82 -8.85 12.47
N ASP A 78 37.73 -9.82 12.36
CA ASP A 78 39.16 -9.61 12.57
C ASP A 78 39.70 -8.53 11.62
N THR A 79 39.28 -8.59 10.35
CA THR A 79 39.66 -7.59 9.34
C THR A 79 39.14 -6.20 9.70
N LEU A 80 37.88 -6.09 10.14
CA LEU A 80 37.31 -4.81 10.59
C LEU A 80 38.06 -4.27 11.81
N THR A 81 38.39 -5.11 12.79
CA THR A 81 39.14 -4.70 13.98
C THR A 81 40.49 -4.08 13.63
N LEU A 82 41.22 -4.65 12.66
CA LEU A 82 42.48 -4.08 12.18
C LEU A 82 42.33 -2.70 11.52
N LEU A 83 41.16 -2.40 10.94
CA LEU A 83 40.89 -1.11 10.28
C LEU A 83 40.43 -0.01 11.25
N VAL A 84 39.91 -0.36 12.43
CA VAL A 84 39.44 0.63 13.41
C VAL A 84 40.59 1.51 13.92
N ASP A 85 41.67 0.91 14.38
CA ASP A 85 42.82 1.66 14.94
C ASP A 85 43.43 2.70 13.99
N PRO A 86 43.78 2.35 12.73
CA PRO A 86 44.35 3.33 11.80
C PRO A 86 43.34 4.42 11.41
N THR A 87 42.04 4.08 11.27
CA THR A 87 41.02 5.09 10.95
C THR A 87 40.80 6.05 12.10
N VAL A 88 40.74 5.57 13.34
CA VAL A 88 40.65 6.44 14.54
C VAL A 88 41.86 7.36 14.63
N LYS A 89 43.09 6.83 14.46
CA LYS A 89 44.31 7.65 14.47
C LYS A 89 44.32 8.71 13.37
N PHE A 90 43.86 8.34 12.17
CA PHE A 90 43.75 9.27 11.04
C PHE A 90 42.86 10.47 11.38
N PHE A 91 41.68 10.24 11.98
CA PHE A 91 40.74 11.30 12.36
C PHE A 91 41.12 12.06 13.65
N GLN A 92 42.04 11.55 14.46
CA GLN A 92 42.52 12.26 15.66
C GLN A 92 43.64 13.26 15.39
N VAL A 93 44.44 13.03 14.34
CA VAL A 93 45.59 13.87 13.98
C VAL A 93 45.20 15.01 13.02
N MET A 94 44.03 14.90 12.38
CA MET A 94 43.41 15.97 11.58
C MET A 94 42.67 16.95 12.48
#